data_AF-A0A1F5KJP9-F1
#
_entry.id   AF-A0A1F5KJP9-F1
#
_cell.length_a   1.000
_cell.length_b   1.000
_cell.length_c   1.000
_cell.angle_alpha   90.00
_cell.angle_beta   90.00
_cell.angle_gamma   90.00
#
_symmetry.space_group_name_H-M   'P 1'
#
loop_
_entity.id
_entity.type
_entity.pdbx_description
1 polymer ?
#
loop_
_entity_poly.entity_id
_entity_poly.type
_entity_poly.pdbx_seq_one_letter_code
_entity_poly.pdbx_strand_id
1 'polypeptide(L)' 'MDDDLLINKEELEEFKKIAFKEYGIKLTDEQAYEQGSALLRLTDYLIEKTIEKKRMLKK' A
#
# COMPACT_ATOMS: atom_id res chain seq x y z
N MET A 1 10.94 -18.40 5.30
CA MET A 1 9.54 -18.26 4.90
C MET A 1 9.23 -16.78 5.02
N ASP A 2 9.60 -15.98 4.02
CA ASP A 2 9.33 -14.53 4.02
C ASP A 2 8.97 -14.02 2.61
N ASP A 3 8.75 -14.91 1.63
CA ASP A 3 8.52 -14.51 0.23
C ASP A 3 7.05 -14.13 -0.08
N ASP A 4 6.12 -14.29 0.88
CA ASP A 4 4.68 -14.05 0.68
C ASP A 4 4.17 -12.73 1.29
N LEU A 5 5.03 -11.92 1.91
CA LEU A 5 4.63 -10.65 2.50
C LEU A 5 4.65 -9.52 1.46
N LEU A 6 3.50 -8.87 1.25
CA LEU A 6 3.37 -7.68 0.37
C LEU A 6 4.22 -6.49 0.81
N ILE A 7 4.63 -6.46 2.08
CA ILE A 7 5.40 -5.38 2.70
C ILE A 7 6.46 -6.03 3.58
N ASN A 8 7.72 -5.66 3.37
CA ASN A 8 8.81 -6.13 4.21
C ASN A 8 8.92 -5.31 5.50
N LYS A 9 9.75 -5.76 6.44
CA LYS A 9 9.88 -5.12 7.75
C LYS A 9 10.36 -3.67 7.68
N GLU A 10 11.31 -3.35 6.79
CA GLU A 10 11.84 -2.00 6.66
C GLU A 10 10.78 -1.02 6.11
N GLU A 11 10.05 -1.45 5.09
CA GLU A 11 8.90 -0.71 4.53
C GLU A 11 7.80 -0.50 5.57
N LEU A 12 7.54 -1.51 6.40
CA LEU A 12 6.57 -1.45 7.49
C LEU A 12 6.96 -0.43 8.56
N GLU A 13 8.24 -0.38 8.95
CA GLU A 13 8.75 0.65 9.87
C GLU A 13 8.64 2.05 9.27
N GLU A 14 8.94 2.20 7.98
CA GLU A 14 8.83 3.50 7.32
C GLU A 14 7.38 3.97 7.25
N PHE A 15 6.43 3.07 6.94
CA PHE A 15 5.01 3.38 6.98
C PHE A 15 4.55 3.82 8.38
N LYS A 16 5.01 3.15 9.45
CA LYS A 16 4.73 3.55 10.83
C LYS A 16 5.27 4.95 11.16
N LYS A 17 6.48 5.28 10.71
CA LYS A 17 7.06 6.63 10.90
C LYS A 17 6.24 7.70 10.19
N ILE A 18 5.81 7.45 8.95
CA ILE A 18 4.96 8.38 8.18
C ILE A 18 3.64 8.60 8.92
N ALA A 19 2.97 7.53 9.33
CA ALA A 19 1.70 7.61 10.07
C ALA A 19 1.83 8.46 11.35
N PHE A 20 2.94 8.29 12.07
CA PHE A 20 3.22 9.08 13.26
C PHE A 20 3.55 10.54 12.94
N LYS A 21 4.41 10.80 11.96
CA LYS A 21 4.88 12.14 11.61
C LYS A 21 3.76 13.02 11.06
N GLU A 22 2.96 12.48 10.15
CA GLU A 22 1.96 13.26 9.40
C GLU A 22 0.61 13.33 10.13
N TYR A 23 0.27 12.30 10.91
CA TYR A 23 -1.05 12.17 11.53
C TYR A 23 -1.02 11.99 13.05
N GLY A 24 0.16 11.87 13.67
CA GLY A 24 0.28 11.61 15.11
C GLY A 24 -0.16 10.21 15.53
N ILE A 25 -0.40 9.30 14.58
CA ILE A 25 -0.93 7.95 14.84
C ILE A 25 0.22 6.99 15.08
N LYS A 26 0.16 6.26 16.20
CA LYS A 26 1.06 5.13 16.47
C LYS A 26 0.36 3.84 16.07
N LEU A 27 0.91 3.16 15.07
CA LEU A 27 0.40 1.89 14.60
C LEU A 27 1.20 0.73 15.19
N THR A 28 0.51 -0.36 15.52
CA THR A 28 1.16 -1.66 15.74
C THR A 28 1.62 -2.26 14.41
N ASP A 29 2.48 -3.27 14.44
CA ASP A 29 2.95 -3.97 13.24
C ASP A 29 1.79 -4.55 12.43
N GLU A 30 0.81 -5.15 13.11
CA GLU A 30 -0.40 -5.70 12.50
C GLU A 30 -1.23 -4.61 11.80
N GLN A 31 -1.48 -3.49 12.47
CA GLN A 31 -2.23 -2.36 11.90
C GLN A 31 -1.50 -1.73 10.72
N ALA A 32 -0.18 -1.57 10.84
CA ALA A 32 0.65 -1.06 9.77
C ALA A 32 0.61 -1.98 8.54
N TYR A 33 0.60 -3.29 8.76
CA TYR A 33 0.61 -4.28 7.69
C TYR A 33 -0.75 -4.34 6.99
N GLU A 34 -1.85 -4.39 7.74
CA GLU A 34 -3.20 -4.35 7.17
C GLU A 34 -3.42 -3.06 6.35
N GLN A 35 -3.11 -1.90 6.92
CA GLN A 35 -3.33 -0.62 6.26
C GLN A 35 -2.43 -0.45 5.04
N GLY A 36 -1.13 -0.76 5.18
CA GLY A 36 -0.19 -0.69 4.07
C GLY A 36 -0.58 -1.63 2.93
N SER A 37 -0.93 -2.87 3.24
CA SER A 37 -1.33 -3.85 2.21
C SER A 37 -2.64 -3.47 1.52
N ALA A 38 -3.60 -2.88 2.24
CA ALA A 38 -4.82 -2.34 1.65
C ALA A 38 -4.53 -1.19 0.67
N LEU A 39 -3.61 -0.28 1.02
CA LEU A 39 -3.20 0.82 0.14
C LEU A 39 -2.52 0.32 -1.14
N LEU A 40 -1.64 -0.68 -1.04
CA LEU A 40 -1.00 -1.29 -2.20
C LEU A 40 -2.03 -1.93 -3.13
N ARG A 41 -2.94 -2.76 -2.60
CA ARG A 41 -4.01 -3.38 -3.39
C ARG A 41 -4.91 -2.37 -4.09
N LEU A 42 -5.26 -1.28 -3.40
CA LEU A 42 -6.06 -0.20 -4.00
C LEU A 42 -5.27 0.47 -5.14
N THR A 43 -3.99 0.71 -4.94
CA THR A 43 -3.11 1.32 -5.95
C THR A 43 -3.03 0.44 -7.20
N ASP A 44 -2.81 -0.86 -7.04
CA ASP A 44 -2.79 -1.82 -8.14
C ASP A 44 -4.11 -1.80 -8.93
N TYR A 45 -5.24 -1.87 -8.23
CA TYR A 45 -6.57 -1.79 -8.85
C TYR A 45 -6.76 -0.49 -9.65
N LEU A 46 -6.33 0.66 -9.10
CA LEU A 46 -6.44 1.96 -9.77
C LEU A 46 -5.54 2.03 -11.01
N ILE A 47 -4.34 1.46 -10.97
CA ILE A 47 -3.44 1.35 -12.11
C ILE A 47 -4.10 0.53 -13.23
N GLU A 48 -4.62 -0.66 -12.91
CA GLU A 48 -5.29 -1.54 -13.87
C GLU A 48 -6.47 -0.82 -14.55
N LYS A 49 -7.36 -0.22 -13.74
CA LYS A 49 -8.52 0.52 -14.27
C LYS A 49 -8.12 1.70 -15.14
N THR A 50 -7.06 2.40 -14.77
CA THR A 50 -6.55 3.53 -15.56
C THR A 50 -5.99 3.06 -16.90
N ILE A 51 -5.27 1.94 -16.93
CA ILE A 51 -4.76 1.34 -18.16
C ILE A 51 -5.91 0.88 -19.05
N GLU A 52 -6.92 0.20 -18.51
CA GLU A 52 -8.12 -0.23 -19.23
C GLU A 52 -8.83 0.95 -19.88
N LYS A 53 -9.08 2.02 -19.12
CA LYS A 53 -9.73 3.23 -19.62
C LYS A 53 -8.94 3.86 -20.79
N LYS A 54 -7.62 3.95 -20.67
CA LYS A 54 -6.75 4.47 -21.74
C LYS A 54 -6.79 3.60 -23.01
N ARG A 55 -6.92 2.28 -22.87
CA ARG A 55 -7.06 1.36 -24.01
C ARG A 55 -8.39 1.54 -24.72
N MET A 56 -9.48 1.75 -23.98
CA MET A 56 -10.81 1.99 -24.56
C MET A 56 -10.89 3.31 -25.33
N LEU A 57 -10.22 4.37 -24.86
CA LEU A 57 -10.20 5.69 -25.52
C LEU A 57 -9.33 5.75 -26.80
N LYS A 58 -8.50 4.73 -27.05
CA LYS A 58 -7.64 4.64 -28.25
C LYS A 58 -8.23 3.77 -29.37
N LYS A 59 -9.41 3.17 -29.15
CA LYS A 59 -10.19 2.45 -30.17
C LYS A 59 -11.29 3.37 -30.70
#